data_AF-A0A087BT44-F1
#
_entry.id   AF-A0A087BT44-F1
#
_cell.length_a   1.000
_cell.length_b   1.000
_cell.length_c   1.000
_cell.angle_alpha   90.00
_cell.angle_beta   90.00
_cell.angle_gamma   90.00
#
_symmetry.space_group_name_H-M   'P 1'
#
loop_
_entity.id
_entity.type
_entity.pdbx_description
1 polymer ?
#
loop_
_entity_poly.entity_id
_entity_poly.type
_entity_poly.pdbx_seq_one_letter_code
_entity_poly.pdbx_strand_id
1 'polypeptide(L)'
;MFSQEERGRAVELYFSTDMTTQQVAEHLGYPTRQCLERWLHEDPRYADAIAKPIIPFSKRVRAVRLCLAGLQQKQAAAQLGISPAVVHHWMVSYREKGLVAVQPRRRTTMTEKDKPRIRPVSD
;
A
#
# COMPACT_ATOMS: atom_id res chain seq x y z
N MET A 1 21.98 -0.97 -13.10
CA MET A 1 20.87 -0.09 -13.50
C MET A 1 20.24 -0.74 -14.71
N PHE A 2 18.94 -1.02 -14.70
CA PHE A 2 18.25 -1.65 -15.84
C PHE A 2 17.93 -0.60 -16.91
N SER A 3 17.95 -0.99 -18.17
CA SER A 3 17.58 -0.09 -19.27
C SER A 3 16.08 0.16 -19.30
N GLN A 4 15.67 1.25 -19.97
CA GLN A 4 14.25 1.54 -20.16
C GLN A 4 13.55 0.44 -20.99
N GLU A 5 14.27 -0.20 -21.89
CA GLU A 5 13.79 -1.33 -22.71
C GLU A 5 13.56 -2.58 -21.86
N GLU A 6 14.51 -2.93 -20.98
CA GLU A 6 14.38 -4.04 -20.04
C GLU A 6 13.20 -3.85 -19.08
N ARG A 7 13.05 -2.62 -18.57
CA ARG A 7 11.88 -2.24 -17.75
C ARG A 7 10.59 -2.36 -18.54
N GLY A 8 10.55 -1.83 -19.76
CA GLY A 8 9.38 -1.89 -20.64
C GLY A 8 8.95 -3.33 -20.91
N ARG A 9 9.91 -4.21 -21.22
CA ARG A 9 9.66 -5.64 -21.46
C ARG A 9 9.05 -6.33 -20.25
N ALA A 10 9.57 -6.09 -19.05
CA ALA A 10 9.07 -6.72 -17.83
C ALA A 10 7.66 -6.22 -17.46
N VAL A 11 7.39 -4.92 -17.60
CA VAL A 11 6.07 -4.34 -17.35
C VAL A 11 5.04 -4.83 -18.37
N GLU A 12 5.41 -4.89 -19.65
CA GLU A 12 4.52 -5.36 -20.71
C GLU A 12 4.21 -6.85 -20.57
N LEU A 13 5.20 -7.66 -20.19
CA LEU A 13 4.99 -9.09 -19.91
C LEU A 13 3.98 -9.31 -18.77
N TYR A 14 4.02 -8.48 -17.72
CA TYR A 14 3.06 -8.54 -16.62
C TYR A 14 1.62 -8.23 -17.09
N PHE A 15 1.42 -7.24 -17.97
CA PHE A 15 0.07 -6.90 -18.44
C PHE A 15 -0.46 -7.81 -19.54
N SER A 16 0.42 -8.46 -20.30
CA SER A 16 0.05 -9.36 -21.40
C SER A 16 -0.16 -10.82 -20.99
N THR A 17 0.12 -11.16 -19.72
CA THR A 17 -0.01 -12.52 -19.20
C THR A 17 -0.72 -12.52 -17.85
N ASP A 18 -1.34 -13.66 -17.49
CA ASP A 18 -1.89 -13.86 -16.14
C ASP A 18 -0.81 -14.23 -15.11
N MET A 19 0.46 -13.91 -15.39
CA MET A 19 1.58 -14.21 -14.49
C MET A 19 1.64 -13.24 -13.32
N THR A 20 1.94 -13.76 -12.14
CA THR A 20 2.28 -12.94 -10.98
C THR A 20 3.61 -12.19 -11.20
N THR A 21 3.83 -11.12 -10.44
CA THR A 21 5.11 -10.38 -10.47
C THR A 21 6.31 -11.27 -10.15
N GLN A 22 6.12 -12.32 -9.34
CA GLN A 22 7.14 -13.33 -9.05
C GLN A 22 7.44 -14.17 -10.28
N GLN A 23 6.41 -14.70 -10.95
CA GLN A 23 6.58 -15.54 -12.14
C GLN A 23 7.21 -14.77 -13.30
N VAL A 24 6.86 -13.48 -13.49
CA VAL A 24 7.51 -12.62 -14.50
C VAL A 24 9.00 -12.45 -14.22
N ALA A 25 9.36 -12.20 -12.95
CA ALA A 25 10.75 -12.07 -12.53
C ALA A 25 11.55 -13.38 -12.71
N GLU A 26 10.95 -14.51 -12.37
CA GLU A 26 11.54 -15.85 -12.57
C GLU A 26 11.68 -16.18 -14.05
N HIS A 27 10.69 -15.84 -14.88
CA HIS A 27 10.67 -16.12 -16.32
C HIS A 27 11.76 -15.34 -17.08
N LEU A 28 11.95 -14.07 -16.73
CA LEU A 28 12.96 -13.22 -17.39
C LEU A 28 14.36 -13.37 -16.78
N GLY A 29 14.47 -13.92 -15.56
CA GLY A 29 15.72 -13.95 -14.78
C GLY A 29 16.13 -12.58 -14.21
N TYR A 30 15.35 -11.55 -14.49
CA TYR A 30 15.44 -10.18 -13.99
C TYR A 30 14.08 -9.48 -14.21
N PRO A 31 13.77 -8.37 -13.55
CA PRO A 31 14.39 -7.88 -12.31
C PRO A 31 13.95 -8.75 -11.12
N THR A 32 14.26 -8.34 -9.88
CA THR A 32 13.60 -8.95 -8.71
C THR A 32 12.11 -8.60 -8.69
N ARG A 33 11.29 -9.42 -8.03
CA ARG A 33 9.85 -9.15 -7.83
C ARG A 33 9.58 -7.73 -7.32
N GLN A 34 10.36 -7.26 -6.33
CA GLN A 34 10.20 -5.92 -5.75
C GLN A 34 10.55 -4.80 -6.74
N CYS A 35 11.58 -5.00 -7.57
CA CYS A 35 11.93 -4.05 -8.62
C CYS A 35 10.82 -3.96 -9.67
N LEU A 36 10.24 -5.09 -10.08
CA LEU A 36 9.10 -5.12 -10.99
C LEU A 36 7.89 -4.42 -10.37
N GLU A 37 7.57 -4.69 -9.11
CA GLU A 37 6.48 -4.02 -8.39
C GLU A 37 6.67 -2.51 -8.34
N ARG A 38 7.90 -2.03 -8.13
CA ARG A 38 8.21 -0.60 -8.15
C ARG A 38 7.96 0.02 -9.51
N TRP A 39 8.39 -0.64 -10.59
CA TRP A 39 8.16 -0.16 -11.96
C TRP A 39 6.69 -0.15 -12.33
N LEU A 40 5.94 -1.16 -11.90
CA LEU A 40 4.50 -1.23 -12.07
C LEU A 40 3.79 -0.10 -11.32
N HIS A 41 4.18 0.22 -10.09
CA HIS A 41 3.60 1.37 -9.35
C HIS A 41 3.80 2.73 -10.04
N GLU A 42 4.78 2.84 -10.94
CA GLU A 42 5.02 4.03 -11.75
C GLU A 42 4.26 3.98 -13.09
N ASP A 43 3.70 2.83 -13.49
CA ASP A 43 2.86 2.68 -14.69
C ASP A 43 1.38 2.97 -14.34
N PRO A 44 0.72 3.93 -15.04
CA PRO A 44 -0.68 4.27 -14.79
C PRO A 44 -1.64 3.07 -14.88
N ARG A 45 -1.39 2.11 -15.77
CA ARG A 45 -2.24 0.91 -15.96
C ARG A 45 -2.29 0.06 -14.70
N TYR A 46 -1.21 0.06 -13.92
CA TYR A 46 -1.15 -0.69 -12.67
C TYR A 46 -1.98 -0.05 -11.57
N ALA A 47 -2.07 1.29 -11.54
CA ALA A 47 -2.89 1.99 -10.56
C ALA A 47 -4.39 1.64 -10.70
N ASP A 48 -4.84 1.35 -11.93
CA ASP A 48 -6.20 0.85 -12.19
C ASP A 48 -6.37 -0.63 -11.84
N ALA A 49 -5.30 -1.43 -11.97
CA ALA A 49 -5.28 -2.85 -11.63
C ALA A 49 -5.22 -3.13 -10.10
N ILE A 50 -4.67 -2.21 -9.29
CA ILE A 50 -4.65 -2.37 -7.83
C ILE A 50 -6.08 -2.23 -7.28
N ALA A 51 -6.53 -3.26 -6.55
CA ALA A 51 -7.73 -3.19 -5.74
C ALA A 51 -7.67 -1.99 -4.79
N LYS A 52 -8.49 -0.97 -5.07
CA LYS A 52 -8.60 0.23 -4.24
C LYS A 52 -9.01 -0.20 -2.82
N PRO A 53 -8.51 0.45 -1.76
CA PRO A 53 -8.95 0.15 -0.41
C PRO A 53 -10.47 0.22 -0.32
N ILE A 54 -11.10 -0.81 0.26
CA ILE A 54 -12.57 -0.90 0.41
C ILE A 54 -13.15 0.41 0.97
N ILE A 55 -12.41 1.04 1.91
CA ILE A 55 -12.71 2.39 2.38
C ILE A 55 -11.57 3.34 1.98
N PRO A 56 -11.82 4.28 1.05
CA PRO A 56 -10.85 5.27 0.59
C PRO A 56 -10.32 6.16 1.71
N PHE A 57 -9.08 6.65 1.57
CA PHE A 57 -8.46 7.54 2.55
C PHE A 57 -9.30 8.79 2.83
N SER A 58 -9.93 9.36 1.80
CA SER A 58 -10.80 10.54 1.92
C SER A 58 -11.94 10.32 2.94
N LYS A 59 -12.58 9.15 2.92
CA LYS A 59 -13.62 8.79 3.91
C LYS A 59 -13.05 8.67 5.32
N ARG A 60 -11.82 8.18 5.47
CA ARG A 60 -11.15 8.08 6.78
C ARG A 60 -10.83 9.46 7.36
N VAL A 61 -10.29 10.36 6.53
CA VAL A 61 -10.01 11.76 6.91
C VAL A 61 -11.31 12.47 7.30
N ARG A 62 -12.39 12.25 6.54
CA ARG A 62 -13.71 12.81 6.86
C ARG A 62 -14.22 12.31 8.22
N ALA A 63 -14.10 11.01 8.50
CA ALA A 63 -14.51 10.42 9.79
C ALA A 63 -13.76 11.04 10.97
N VAL A 64 -12.44 11.19 10.86
CA VAL A 64 -11.61 11.83 11.89
C VAL A 64 -12.02 13.29 12.09
N ARG A 65 -12.19 14.06 11.01
CA ARG A 65 -12.62 15.48 11.10
C ARG A 65 -13.97 15.64 11.78
N LEU A 66 -14.94 14.77 11.47
CA LEU A 66 -16.25 14.80 12.14
C LEU A 66 -16.11 14.54 13.65
N CYS A 67 -15.30 13.56 14.04
CA CYS A 67 -15.06 13.27 15.45
C CYS A 67 -14.35 14.42 16.17
N LEU A 68 -13.39 15.09 15.51
CA LEU A 68 -12.70 16.27 16.05
C LEU A 68 -13.62 17.48 16.17
N ALA A 69 -14.63 17.59 15.30
CA ALA A 69 -15.67 18.62 15.38
C ALA A 69 -16.72 18.36 16.48
N GLY A 70 -16.50 17.37 17.35
CA GLY A 70 -17.37 17.03 18.48
C GLY A 70 -18.47 16.01 18.16
N LEU A 71 -18.52 15.48 16.93
CA LEU A 71 -19.49 14.45 16.57
C LEU A 71 -19.15 13.11 17.24
N GLN A 72 -20.15 12.41 17.77
CA GLN A 72 -19.90 11.08 18.34
C GLN A 72 -19.47 10.11 17.23
N GLN A 73 -18.54 9.20 17.53
CA GLN A 73 -18.00 8.24 16.55
C GLN A 73 -19.11 7.41 15.87
N LYS A 74 -20.16 7.04 16.63
CA LYS A 74 -21.34 6.32 16.11
C LYS A 74 -22.12 7.15 15.07
N GLN A 75 -22.25 8.45 15.28
CA GLN A 75 -22.93 9.36 14.35
C GLN A 75 -22.07 9.62 13.11
N ALA A 76 -20.77 9.82 13.27
CA ALA A 76 -19.83 9.97 12.15
C ALA A 76 -19.79 8.70 11.28
N ALA A 77 -19.82 7.52 11.92
CA ALA A 77 -19.88 6.23 11.25
C ALA A 77 -21.18 6.07 10.44
N ALA A 78 -22.33 6.41 11.02
CA ALA A 78 -23.62 6.38 10.34
C ALA A 78 -23.65 7.31 9.11
N GLN A 79 -23.14 8.54 9.21
CA GLN A 79 -23.08 9.48 8.09
C GLN A 79 -22.23 8.97 6.91
N LEU A 80 -21.23 8.13 7.18
CA LEU A 80 -20.28 7.67 6.18
C LEU A 80 -20.55 6.23 5.68
N GLY A 81 -21.56 5.56 6.26
CA GLY A 81 -21.87 4.16 6.00
C GLY A 81 -20.75 3.21 6.43
N ILE A 82 -20.05 3.53 7.52
CA ILE A 82 -18.89 2.77 8.03
C ILE A 82 -19.25 2.21 9.40
N SER A 83 -18.65 1.08 9.79
CA SER A 83 -18.82 0.54 11.14
C SER A 83 -18.22 1.49 12.21
N PRO A 84 -18.92 1.75 13.32
CA PRO A 84 -18.38 2.52 14.44
C PRO A 84 -17.05 1.98 14.98
N ALA A 85 -16.85 0.65 14.96
CA ALA A 85 -15.60 0.02 15.40
C ALA A 85 -14.40 0.42 14.52
N VAL A 86 -14.62 0.59 13.21
CA VAL A 86 -13.59 1.02 12.27
C VAL A 86 -13.21 2.49 12.52
N VAL A 87 -14.21 3.34 12.78
CA VAL A 87 -13.98 4.75 13.13
C VAL A 87 -13.24 4.86 14.47
N HIS A 88 -13.61 4.04 15.46
CA HIS A 88 -12.91 3.96 16.73
C HIS A 88 -11.43 3.62 16.54
N HIS A 89 -11.12 2.58 15.76
CA HIS A 89 -9.75 2.19 15.46
C HIS A 89 -8.95 3.33 14.82
N TRP A 90 -9.53 4.05 13.85
CA TRP A 90 -8.87 5.22 13.25
C TRP A 90 -8.65 6.35 14.25
N MET A 91 -9.57 6.58 15.17
CA MET A 91 -9.41 7.58 16.22
C MET A 91 -8.31 7.22 17.20
N VAL A 92 -8.15 5.93 17.54
CA VAL A 92 -7.01 5.44 18.34
C VAL A 92 -5.70 5.70 17.60
N SER A 93 -5.60 5.27 16.34
CA SER A 93 -4.40 5.49 15.52
C SER A 93 -4.09 6.98 15.31
N TYR A 94 -5.12 7.82 15.16
CA TYR A 94 -4.98 9.26 15.04
C TYR A 94 -4.42 9.90 16.32
N ARG A 95 -4.87 9.46 17.50
CA ARG A 95 -4.36 9.98 18.78
C ARG A 95 -2.89 9.65 18.98
N GLU A 96 -2.43 8.51 18.48
CA GLU A 96 -1.03 8.09 18.60
C GLU A 96 -0.11 8.78 17.59
N LYS A 97 -0.55 8.93 16.34
CA LYS A 97 0.35 9.26 15.21
C LYS A 97 -0.27 10.24 14.20
N GLY A 98 -1.41 10.85 14.50
CA GLY A 98 -2.10 11.77 13.60
C GLY A 98 -2.62 11.11 12.32
N LEU A 99 -2.87 11.91 11.28
CA LEU A 99 -3.50 11.45 10.03
C LEU A 99 -2.66 10.42 9.25
N VAL A 100 -1.35 10.35 9.47
CA VAL A 100 -0.49 9.38 8.76
C VAL A 100 -0.82 7.93 9.13
N ALA A 101 -1.24 7.67 10.37
CA ALA A 101 -1.62 6.33 10.81
C ALA A 101 -3.05 5.93 10.41
N VAL A 102 -3.86 6.89 9.96
CA VAL A 102 -5.22 6.65 9.45
C VAL A 102 -5.20 6.27 7.98
N GLN A 103 -4.09 6.52 7.27
CA GLN A 103 -3.94 6.15 5.87
C GLN A 103 -4.25 4.66 5.64
N PRO A 104 -4.93 4.30 4.54
CA PRO A 104 -4.97 2.93 4.10
C PRO A 104 -3.53 2.46 4.00
N ARG A 105 -3.21 1.39 4.74
CA ARG A 105 -1.94 0.71 4.52
C ARG A 105 -1.92 0.34 3.05
N ARG A 106 -1.08 1.03 2.27
CA ARG A 106 -0.62 0.48 1.00
C ARG A 106 -0.05 -0.89 1.38
N ARG A 107 -0.38 -1.94 0.62
CA ARG A 107 0.42 -3.17 0.64
C ARG A 107 1.78 -2.81 0.05
N THR A 108 2.55 -1.98 0.76
CA THR A 108 3.96 -1.83 0.50
C THR A 108 4.55 -3.10 1.05
N THR A 109 5.05 -3.95 0.17
CA THR A 109 6.00 -4.99 0.57
C THR A 109 7.01 -4.36 1.50
N MET A 110 7.15 -4.93 2.70
CA MET A 110 8.12 -4.50 3.69
C MET A 110 9.47 -4.30 2.99
N THR A 111 9.95 -3.05 2.94
CA THR A 111 11.33 -2.79 2.57
C THR A 111 12.20 -3.33 3.69
N GLU A 112 13.14 -4.21 3.35
CA GLU A 112 14.16 -4.86 4.20
C GLU A 112 15.12 -3.88 4.91
N LYS A 113 14.75 -2.61 5.05
CA LYS A 113 15.61 -1.56 5.62
C LYS A 113 15.58 -1.51 7.16
N ASP A 114 14.68 -2.26 7.81
CA ASP A 114 14.54 -2.34 9.28
C ASP A 114 15.06 -3.65 9.88
N LYS A 115 15.79 -4.49 9.12
CA LYS A 115 16.42 -5.68 9.70
C LYS A 115 17.73 -5.27 10.38
N PRO A 116 17.88 -5.44 11.71
CA PRO A 116 19.17 -5.22 12.35
C PRO A 116 20.18 -6.18 11.71
N ARG A 117 21.22 -5.63 11.08
CA ARG A 117 22.35 -6.40 10.57
C ARG A 117 23.10 -6.98 11.77
N ILE A 118 22.73 -8.19 12.18
CA ILE A 118 23.57 -9.01 13.04
C ILE A 118 24.78 -9.40 12.17
N ARG A 119 25.93 -8.79 12.47
CA ARG A 119 27.21 -9.23 11.90
C ARG A 119 27.56 -10.57 12.52
N PRO A 120 27.97 -11.59 11.74
CA PRO A 120 28.52 -12.80 12.33
C PRO A 120 29.87 -12.45 12.95
N VAL A 121 30.06 -12.87 14.20
CA VAL A 121 31.36 -12.91 14.88
C VAL A 121 32.17 -13.99 14.18
N SER A 122 33.33 -13.62 13.66
CA SER A 122 34.34 -14.60 13.23
C SER A 122 35.08 -15.11 14.45
N ASP A 123 35.17 -16.44 14.57
CA ASP A 123 36.10 -17.16 15.45
C ASP A 123 37.55 -16.91 15.00
#